data_AF-A0A355W958-F1
#
_entry.id   AF-A0A355W958-F1
#
_cell.length_a   1.000
_cell.length_b   1.000
_cell.length_c   1.000
_cell.angle_alpha   90.00
_cell.angle_beta   90.00
_cell.angle_gamma   90.00
#
_symmetry.space_group_name_H-M   'P 1'
#
loop_
_entity.id
_entity.type
_entity.pdbx_description
1 polymer ?
#
loop_
_entity_poly.entity_id
_entity_poly.type
_entity_poly.pdbx_seq_one_letter_code
_entity_poly.pdbx_strand_id
1 'polypeptide(L)'
;MTKIEELINRVTHRVNINLRELNFDVRPYLDGINLKWQLSKFYAFYGITPHHKLSFKFIASSLAGSYFLGKSKIDHSVLYKSDIRGDELKSKGTTYKCEDYEIPVYDDEEIQITNSILIKTLVHNFSHDPENLEFFNIKNTFSAHFANIHGSSVEGCFLGPFSTVDLTTLHDCVVGEFSYIQVEELAHKKVPPGTIRVRYKDKFDFNYQFPEKVLKKYIDFDSQKLPKGIFIDFVENRKTDFENVFEVMNRENPVFIPDNTALDKYAVVRGQTRIGRNVLVAQRAYLEDASLGKGANVQENCYIINSHLEGYNITAHGAKIINARLGENIFVGFNSFVRGKVDKPLIIGDGSIVMPHTIIDIEEPLVIPAGFIVWGYIKNAEDLKLNGISLESFSKIKTDFKLGGMEFKGNGDIFINAFKERIDHILHANGAFFDIADESTGGHAQKNQNISFNTIQPYPGGDLKGIYPTIEIKP
;
A
#
# COMPACT_ATOMS: atom_id res chain seq x y z
N MET A 1 24.00 -20.74 -17.08
CA MET A 1 23.00 -20.12 -16.20
C MET A 1 21.63 -20.36 -16.82
N THR A 2 20.62 -20.60 -16.00
CA THR A 2 19.21 -20.60 -16.44
C THR A 2 18.77 -19.18 -16.82
N LYS A 3 17.74 -19.02 -17.66
CA LYS A 3 17.27 -17.68 -18.07
C LYS A 3 16.77 -16.83 -16.90
N ILE A 4 16.25 -17.46 -15.86
CA ILE A 4 15.84 -16.75 -14.65
C ILE A 4 17.03 -16.17 -13.87
N GLU A 5 18.17 -16.88 -13.83
CA GLU A 5 19.40 -16.37 -13.22
C GLU A 5 19.99 -15.21 -14.02
N GLU A 6 20.01 -15.33 -15.35
CA GLU A 6 20.44 -14.24 -16.23
C GLU A 6 19.58 -12.99 -16.02
N LEU A 7 18.26 -13.16 -15.91
CA LEU A 7 17.32 -12.07 -15.65
C LEU A 7 17.60 -11.40 -14.31
N ILE A 8 17.66 -12.17 -13.21
CA ILE A 8 17.93 -11.64 -11.86
C ILE A 8 19.27 -10.91 -11.83
N ASN A 9 20.34 -11.50 -12.38
CA ASN A 9 21.67 -10.89 -12.43
C ASN A 9 21.66 -9.58 -13.23
N ARG A 10 21.02 -9.57 -14.41
CA ARG A 10 20.92 -8.37 -15.26
C ARG A 10 20.20 -7.23 -14.54
N VAL A 11 19.05 -7.51 -13.93
CA VAL A 11 18.30 -6.50 -13.17
C VAL A 11 19.14 -5.98 -12.02
N THR A 12 19.76 -6.89 -11.27
CA THR A 12 20.61 -6.54 -10.11
C THR A 12 21.76 -5.61 -10.50
N HIS A 13 22.45 -5.89 -11.61
CA HIS A 13 23.49 -5.01 -12.12
C HIS A 13 22.95 -3.63 -12.50
N ARG A 14 21.78 -3.54 -13.13
CA ARG A 14 21.17 -2.25 -13.48
C ARG A 14 20.81 -1.44 -12.25
N VAL A 15 20.19 -2.05 -11.24
CA VAL A 15 19.87 -1.37 -9.98
C VAL A 15 21.16 -0.87 -9.30
N ASN A 16 22.18 -1.73 -9.19
CA ASN A 16 23.46 -1.36 -8.56
C ASN A 16 24.22 -0.26 -9.29
N ILE A 17 24.15 -0.21 -10.63
CA ILE A 17 24.75 0.89 -11.40
C ILE A 17 24.09 2.21 -11.04
N ASN A 18 22.76 2.26 -10.93
CA ASN A 18 22.04 3.46 -10.51
C ASN A 18 22.42 3.88 -9.08
N LEU A 19 22.46 2.91 -8.15
CA LEU A 19 22.76 3.15 -6.74
C LEU A 19 24.26 3.30 -6.39
N ARG A 20 25.15 3.32 -7.38
CA ARG A 20 26.61 3.33 -7.19
C ARG A 20 27.10 4.50 -6.33
N GLU A 21 26.48 5.67 -6.48
CA GLU A 21 26.87 6.89 -5.77
C GLU A 21 26.47 6.86 -4.29
N LEU A 22 25.50 6.00 -3.94
CA LEU A 22 25.08 5.75 -2.57
C LEU A 22 25.85 4.60 -1.90
N ASN A 23 26.84 4.01 -2.60
CA ASN A 23 27.59 2.83 -2.17
C ASN A 23 26.66 1.70 -1.68
N PHE A 24 25.56 1.46 -2.40
CA PHE A 24 24.55 0.48 -2.03
C PHE A 24 24.51 -0.67 -3.03
N ASP A 25 24.55 -1.90 -2.52
CA ASP A 25 24.51 -3.13 -3.31
C ASP A 25 23.27 -3.94 -2.95
N VAL A 26 22.42 -4.23 -3.93
CA VAL A 26 21.19 -5.00 -3.72
C VAL A 26 21.41 -6.52 -3.72
N ARG A 27 22.59 -7.01 -4.15
CA ARG A 27 22.89 -8.45 -4.24
C ARG A 27 22.66 -9.23 -2.95
N PRO A 28 23.15 -8.76 -1.77
CA PRO A 28 22.99 -9.54 -0.54
C PRO A 28 21.52 -9.83 -0.22
N TYR A 29 20.63 -8.88 -0.53
CA TYR A 29 19.19 -8.98 -0.24
C TYR A 29 18.48 -10.07 -1.04
N LEU A 30 19.09 -10.60 -2.10
CA LEU A 30 18.56 -11.72 -2.89
C LEU A 30 18.93 -13.08 -2.32
N ASP A 31 20.07 -13.20 -1.65
CA ASP A 31 20.64 -14.46 -1.20
C ASP A 31 19.71 -15.19 -0.21
N GLY A 32 19.03 -14.43 0.65
CA GLY A 32 18.12 -14.98 1.66
C GLY A 32 16.78 -15.50 1.13
N ILE A 33 16.38 -15.18 -0.10
CA ILE A 33 15.01 -15.41 -0.60
C ILE A 33 14.88 -16.74 -1.37
N ASN A 34 16.02 -17.33 -1.81
CA ASN A 34 16.03 -18.47 -2.74
C ASN A 34 15.06 -18.27 -3.91
N LEU A 35 15.08 -17.06 -4.48
CA LEU A 35 14.07 -16.56 -5.40
C LEU A 35 13.94 -17.46 -6.64
N LYS A 36 15.07 -17.93 -7.18
CA LYS A 36 15.12 -18.86 -8.33
C LYS A 36 14.19 -20.06 -8.16
N TRP A 37 14.22 -20.70 -7.00
CA TRP A 37 13.39 -21.89 -6.75
C TRP A 37 11.91 -21.53 -6.62
N GLN A 38 11.60 -20.42 -5.95
CA GLN A 38 10.24 -19.95 -5.73
C GLN A 38 9.54 -19.56 -7.04
N LEU A 39 10.24 -18.90 -7.97
CA LEU A 39 9.65 -18.37 -9.20
C LEU A 39 9.06 -19.44 -10.14
N SER A 40 9.44 -20.71 -9.97
CA SER A 40 8.92 -21.81 -10.79
C SER A 40 7.68 -22.51 -10.21
N LYS A 41 7.18 -22.06 -9.05
CA LYS A 41 6.16 -22.77 -8.27
C LYS A 41 4.76 -22.17 -8.33
N PHE A 42 4.65 -20.94 -8.82
CA PHE A 42 3.43 -20.18 -8.69
C PHE A 42 2.94 -19.73 -10.06
N TYR A 43 1.63 -19.80 -10.22
CA TYR A 43 0.91 -19.10 -11.28
C TYR A 43 0.91 -17.59 -11.03
N ALA A 44 0.57 -16.83 -12.06
CA ALA A 44 0.21 -15.42 -11.97
C ALA A 44 -1.26 -15.26 -12.34
N PHE A 45 -1.84 -14.11 -12.01
CA PHE A 45 -3.28 -13.88 -12.15
C PHE A 45 -3.54 -12.51 -12.75
N TYR A 46 -4.50 -12.40 -13.65
CA TYR A 46 -4.94 -11.12 -14.18
C TYR A 46 -6.45 -10.96 -14.10
N GLY A 47 -6.89 -9.79 -13.63
CA GLY A 47 -8.28 -9.43 -13.45
C GLY A 47 -8.94 -8.98 -14.76
N ILE A 48 -10.17 -9.40 -14.97
CA ILE A 48 -11.08 -9.00 -16.04
C ILE A 48 -12.34 -8.46 -15.38
N THR A 49 -12.81 -7.33 -15.90
CA THR A 49 -13.99 -6.62 -15.42
C THR A 49 -14.53 -5.73 -16.53
N PRO A 50 -15.86 -5.53 -16.63
CA PRO A 50 -16.44 -4.62 -17.61
C PRO A 50 -16.13 -3.14 -17.33
N HIS A 51 -15.57 -2.82 -16.16
CA HIS A 51 -15.40 -1.42 -15.71
C HIS A 51 -14.02 -0.83 -15.98
N HIS A 52 -13.00 -1.65 -16.23
CA HIS A 52 -11.63 -1.19 -16.48
C HIS A 52 -11.12 -1.73 -17.81
N LYS A 53 -10.48 -0.88 -18.62
CA LYS A 53 -9.88 -1.29 -19.88
C LYS A 53 -8.72 -2.25 -19.61
N LEU A 54 -8.81 -3.43 -20.20
CA LEU A 54 -7.82 -4.50 -20.11
C LEU A 54 -6.66 -4.23 -21.09
N SER A 55 -5.41 -4.18 -20.61
CA SER A 55 -4.23 -4.23 -21.48
C SER A 55 -3.02 -4.75 -20.72
N PHE A 56 -2.58 -5.97 -21.04
CA PHE A 56 -1.40 -6.56 -20.42
C PHE A 56 -0.35 -6.94 -21.45
N LYS A 57 0.90 -6.57 -21.19
CA LYS A 57 2.05 -6.99 -21.99
C LYS A 57 3.17 -7.50 -21.10
N PHE A 58 3.48 -8.78 -21.19
CA PHE A 58 4.52 -9.43 -20.41
C PHE A 58 5.64 -9.86 -21.35
N ILE A 59 6.88 -9.44 -21.09
CA ILE A 59 8.03 -9.65 -21.97
C ILE A 59 9.22 -10.10 -21.13
N ALA A 60 9.77 -11.28 -21.45
CA ALA A 60 10.99 -11.81 -20.84
C ALA A 60 11.04 -11.68 -19.30
N SER A 61 9.92 -11.95 -18.63
CA SER A 61 9.71 -11.65 -17.21
C SER A 61 9.26 -12.88 -16.42
N SER A 62 9.39 -12.82 -15.10
CA SER A 62 8.78 -13.79 -14.18
C SER A 62 7.73 -13.10 -13.33
N LEU A 63 6.55 -13.69 -13.20
CA LEU A 63 5.36 -13.08 -12.58
C LEU A 63 4.85 -13.91 -11.38
N ALA A 64 5.67 -14.79 -10.85
CA ALA A 64 5.27 -15.86 -9.93
C ALA A 64 4.46 -15.38 -8.71
N GLY A 65 3.21 -15.80 -8.63
CA GLY A 65 2.28 -15.49 -7.54
C GLY A 65 1.69 -14.07 -7.58
N SER A 66 1.95 -13.31 -8.64
CA SER A 66 1.58 -11.90 -8.76
C SER A 66 0.20 -11.70 -9.41
N TYR A 67 -0.45 -10.60 -9.07
CA TYR A 67 -1.80 -10.24 -9.51
C TYR A 67 -1.76 -8.94 -10.31
N PHE A 68 -2.52 -8.88 -11.40
CA PHE A 68 -2.57 -7.74 -12.31
C PHE A 68 -4.02 -7.30 -12.53
N LEU A 69 -4.28 -5.99 -12.50
CA LEU A 69 -5.59 -5.40 -12.81
C LEU A 69 -5.40 -4.13 -13.64
N GLY A 70 -6.27 -3.88 -14.62
CA GLY A 70 -6.21 -2.68 -15.47
C GLY A 70 -5.19 -2.78 -16.60
N LYS A 71 -4.28 -1.80 -16.69
CA LYS A 71 -3.28 -1.69 -17.77
C LYS A 71 -1.85 -1.75 -17.23
N SER A 72 -1.07 -2.73 -17.68
CA SER A 72 0.34 -2.81 -17.32
C SER A 72 1.22 -3.51 -18.34
N LYS A 73 2.45 -3.02 -18.48
CA LYS A 73 3.54 -3.64 -19.24
C LYS A 73 4.67 -4.03 -18.30
N ILE A 74 5.02 -5.31 -18.29
CA ILE A 74 6.12 -5.88 -17.51
C ILE A 74 7.21 -6.36 -18.46
N ASP A 75 8.39 -5.76 -18.37
CA ASP A 75 9.47 -5.96 -19.33
C ASP A 75 10.79 -6.26 -18.62
N HIS A 76 11.40 -7.41 -18.93
CA HIS A 76 12.65 -7.88 -18.32
C HIS A 76 12.66 -7.74 -16.79
N SER A 77 11.58 -8.13 -16.12
CA SER A 77 11.40 -7.91 -14.67
C SER A 77 11.01 -9.19 -13.93
N VAL A 78 11.20 -9.18 -12.62
CA VAL A 78 10.83 -10.28 -11.71
C VAL A 78 9.84 -9.75 -10.69
N LEU A 79 8.60 -10.20 -10.76
CA LEU A 79 7.55 -9.90 -9.80
C LEU A 79 7.21 -11.18 -9.05
N TYR A 80 7.51 -11.20 -7.75
CA TYR A 80 7.20 -12.32 -6.87
C TYR A 80 6.11 -11.92 -5.87
N LYS A 81 4.92 -12.54 -5.98
CA LYS A 81 3.77 -12.31 -5.10
C LYS A 81 3.33 -10.84 -4.97
N SER A 82 3.59 -10.04 -5.99
CA SER A 82 3.29 -8.61 -6.00
C SER A 82 1.89 -8.34 -6.57
N ASP A 83 1.30 -7.21 -6.21
CA ASP A 83 0.00 -6.75 -6.72
C ASP A 83 0.22 -5.50 -7.55
N ILE A 84 -0.16 -5.57 -8.83
CA ILE A 84 -0.06 -4.46 -9.76
C ILE A 84 -1.48 -4.03 -10.13
N ARG A 85 -1.93 -2.92 -9.56
CA ARG A 85 -3.31 -2.44 -9.67
C ARG A 85 -3.37 -1.14 -10.45
N GLY A 86 -3.91 -1.23 -11.66
CA GLY A 86 -4.12 -0.12 -12.57
C GLY A 86 -5.59 0.27 -12.75
N ASP A 87 -6.42 0.07 -11.74
CA ASP A 87 -7.83 0.46 -11.70
C ASP A 87 -8.06 1.94 -11.40
N GLU A 88 -7.03 2.65 -10.89
CA GLU A 88 -7.02 4.09 -10.66
C GLU A 88 -6.29 4.88 -11.77
N LEU A 89 -5.83 4.22 -12.85
CA LEU A 89 -5.08 4.87 -13.93
C LEU A 89 -5.92 5.93 -14.66
N LYS A 90 -5.26 7.01 -15.06
CA LYS A 90 -5.88 8.10 -15.82
C LYS A 90 -6.35 7.60 -17.18
N SER A 91 -7.53 8.06 -17.59
CA SER A 91 -8.10 7.75 -18.90
C SER A 91 -7.72 8.80 -19.94
N LYS A 92 -7.65 8.40 -21.21
CA LYS A 92 -7.47 9.33 -22.32
C LYS A 92 -8.49 10.48 -22.27
N GLY A 93 -8.01 11.71 -22.45
CA GLY A 93 -8.84 12.91 -22.48
C GLY A 93 -9.15 13.50 -21.11
N THR A 94 -8.70 12.88 -20.02
CA THR A 94 -8.69 13.56 -18.72
C THR A 94 -7.61 14.66 -18.70
N THR A 95 -7.74 15.59 -17.76
CA THR A 95 -6.78 16.67 -17.55
C THR A 95 -6.05 16.44 -16.24
N TYR A 96 -4.71 16.55 -16.28
CA TYR A 96 -3.88 16.60 -15.09
C TYR A 96 -3.57 18.06 -14.74
N LYS A 97 -3.84 18.46 -13.51
CA LYS A 97 -3.55 19.81 -13.03
C LYS A 97 -2.18 19.81 -12.36
N CYS A 98 -1.25 20.58 -12.92
CA CYS A 98 0.07 20.81 -12.34
C CYS A 98 0.34 22.31 -12.28
N GLU A 99 0.36 22.87 -11.07
CA GLU A 99 0.49 24.31 -10.84
C GLU A 99 -0.62 25.09 -11.59
N ASP A 100 -0.24 26.00 -12.49
CA ASP A 100 -1.15 26.80 -13.32
C ASP A 100 -1.46 26.12 -14.67
N TYR A 101 -0.94 24.91 -14.91
CA TYR A 101 -1.13 24.18 -16.14
C TYR A 101 -2.22 23.10 -16.01
N GLU A 102 -3.05 23.02 -17.04
CA GLU A 102 -3.96 21.92 -17.30
C GLU A 102 -3.43 21.12 -18.49
N ILE A 103 -2.89 19.93 -18.20
CA ILE A 103 -2.19 19.10 -19.18
C ILE A 103 -3.13 17.97 -19.59
N PRO A 104 -3.55 17.89 -20.87
CA PRO A 104 -4.40 16.80 -21.33
C PRO A 104 -3.62 15.48 -21.39
N VAL A 105 -4.26 14.41 -20.94
CA VAL A 105 -3.76 13.03 -21.05
C VAL A 105 -4.11 12.51 -22.45
N TYR A 106 -3.10 12.25 -23.29
CA TYR A 106 -3.31 11.94 -24.70
C TYR A 106 -3.70 10.49 -24.96
N ASP A 107 -3.30 9.58 -24.08
CA ASP A 107 -3.62 8.15 -24.14
C ASP A 107 -3.93 7.61 -22.75
N ASP A 108 -4.72 6.53 -22.69
CA ASP A 108 -5.01 5.87 -21.41
C ASP A 108 -3.68 5.46 -20.75
N GLU A 109 -3.49 5.85 -19.50
CA GLU A 109 -2.26 5.60 -18.77
C GLU A 109 -1.98 4.09 -18.60
N GLU A 110 -0.71 3.73 -18.46
CA GLU A 110 -0.25 2.35 -18.26
C GLU A 110 0.86 2.28 -17.21
N ILE A 111 0.80 1.27 -16.32
CA ILE A 111 1.91 0.95 -15.42
C ILE A 111 3.02 0.26 -16.21
N GLN A 112 4.24 0.79 -16.18
CA GLN A 112 5.40 0.19 -16.85
C GLN A 112 6.48 -0.23 -15.86
N ILE A 113 6.74 -1.54 -15.78
CA ILE A 113 7.73 -2.12 -14.88
C ILE A 113 8.86 -2.73 -15.71
N THR A 114 10.05 -2.10 -15.66
CA THR A 114 11.16 -2.45 -16.57
C THR A 114 12.48 -2.66 -15.84
N ASN A 115 13.12 -3.81 -16.04
CA ASN A 115 14.36 -4.19 -15.36
C ASN A 115 14.27 -4.06 -13.83
N SER A 116 13.19 -4.54 -13.22
CA SER A 116 12.93 -4.38 -11.79
C SER A 116 12.66 -5.72 -11.09
N ILE A 117 12.96 -5.79 -9.79
CA ILE A 117 12.63 -6.92 -8.91
C ILE A 117 11.65 -6.40 -7.86
N LEU A 118 10.42 -6.91 -7.85
CA LEU A 118 9.39 -6.57 -6.87
C LEU A 118 8.99 -7.82 -6.08
N ILE A 119 9.06 -7.73 -4.75
CA ILE A 119 8.88 -8.86 -3.83
C ILE A 119 7.78 -8.52 -2.86
N LYS A 120 6.62 -9.16 -3.01
CA LYS A 120 5.40 -8.87 -2.25
C LYS A 120 5.08 -7.37 -2.21
N THR A 121 5.33 -6.68 -3.32
CA THR A 121 5.13 -5.23 -3.44
C THR A 121 3.70 -4.95 -3.90
N LEU A 122 3.08 -3.91 -3.35
CA LEU A 122 1.87 -3.33 -3.91
C LEU A 122 2.25 -2.13 -4.80
N VAL A 123 1.76 -2.13 -6.04
CA VAL A 123 1.77 -0.98 -6.94
C VAL A 123 0.32 -0.57 -7.18
N HIS A 124 -0.02 0.67 -6.85
CA HIS A 124 -1.39 1.16 -6.95
C HIS A 124 -1.43 2.67 -7.22
N ASN A 125 -2.62 3.21 -7.49
CA ASN A 125 -2.86 4.59 -7.89
C ASN A 125 -2.29 4.91 -9.29
N PHE A 126 -2.12 6.19 -9.63
CA PHE A 126 -1.69 6.69 -10.94
C PHE A 126 -0.45 7.58 -10.83
N SER A 127 0.26 7.82 -11.93
CA SER A 127 1.43 8.69 -11.97
C SER A 127 1.07 10.12 -11.57
N HIS A 128 1.77 10.62 -10.55
CA HIS A 128 1.75 12.02 -10.13
C HIS A 128 2.93 12.82 -10.69
N ASP A 129 3.71 12.21 -11.59
CA ASP A 129 4.82 12.84 -12.27
C ASP A 129 4.28 13.65 -13.48
N PRO A 130 4.31 14.99 -13.44
CA PRO A 130 3.84 15.81 -14.55
C PRO A 130 4.69 15.65 -15.82
N GLU A 131 5.91 15.13 -15.71
CA GLU A 131 6.76 14.83 -16.87
C GLU A 131 6.35 13.54 -17.58
N ASN A 132 5.51 12.71 -16.93
CA ASN A 132 5.04 11.45 -17.48
C ASN A 132 3.62 11.09 -17.03
N LEU A 133 2.63 11.57 -17.78
CA LEU A 133 1.21 11.40 -17.45
C LEU A 133 0.63 10.09 -17.95
N GLU A 134 1.12 9.59 -19.09
CA GLU A 134 0.65 8.35 -19.72
C GLU A 134 1.39 7.11 -19.22
N PHE A 135 2.54 7.26 -18.52
CA PHE A 135 3.29 6.12 -17.98
C PHE A 135 3.59 6.29 -16.50
N PHE A 136 3.02 5.39 -15.69
CA PHE A 136 3.44 5.19 -14.31
C PHE A 136 4.66 4.24 -14.30
N ASN A 137 5.85 4.82 -14.20
CA ASN A 137 7.11 4.11 -14.41
C ASN A 137 7.73 3.52 -13.13
N ILE A 138 8.14 2.25 -13.19
CA ILE A 138 8.97 1.57 -12.19
C ILE A 138 10.14 0.89 -12.90
N LYS A 139 11.32 1.50 -12.86
CA LYS A 139 12.45 1.12 -13.71
C LYS A 139 13.73 0.94 -12.93
N ASN A 140 14.50 -0.12 -13.20
CA ASN A 140 15.76 -0.39 -12.52
C ASN A 140 15.60 -0.37 -10.98
N THR A 141 14.50 -0.94 -10.47
CA THR A 141 14.12 -0.84 -9.06
C THR A 141 14.13 -2.20 -8.37
N PHE A 142 14.67 -2.24 -7.15
CA PHE A 142 14.50 -3.36 -6.24
C PHE A 142 13.54 -2.97 -5.11
N SER A 143 12.40 -3.65 -5.01
CA SER A 143 11.43 -3.46 -3.93
C SER A 143 11.33 -4.72 -3.09
N ALA A 144 11.60 -4.57 -1.79
CA ALA A 144 11.52 -5.64 -0.82
C ALA A 144 10.10 -5.84 -0.28
N HIS A 145 9.96 -6.89 0.55
CA HIS A 145 8.71 -7.41 1.10
C HIS A 145 7.75 -6.35 1.62
N PHE A 146 6.52 -6.35 1.12
CA PHE A 146 5.40 -5.53 1.60
C PHE A 146 5.62 -4.02 1.48
N ALA A 147 6.52 -3.59 0.59
CA ALA A 147 6.63 -2.19 0.24
C ALA A 147 5.43 -1.75 -0.63
N ASN A 148 5.07 -0.48 -0.52
CA ASN A 148 4.01 0.16 -1.30
C ASN A 148 4.63 1.20 -2.24
N ILE A 149 4.36 1.06 -3.53
CA ILE A 149 4.62 2.08 -4.55
C ILE A 149 3.25 2.65 -4.95
N HIS A 150 2.88 3.77 -4.32
CA HIS A 150 1.56 4.36 -4.45
C HIS A 150 1.65 5.69 -5.21
N GLY A 151 1.19 5.70 -6.46
CA GLY A 151 1.19 6.88 -7.33
C GLY A 151 2.56 7.54 -7.51
N SER A 152 3.63 6.74 -7.47
CA SER A 152 5.01 7.21 -7.33
C SER A 152 5.90 6.63 -8.41
N SER A 153 6.32 7.43 -9.39
CA SER A 153 7.30 6.99 -10.39
C SER A 153 8.65 6.70 -9.71
N VAL A 154 9.23 5.52 -9.95
CA VAL A 154 10.47 5.08 -9.27
C VAL A 154 11.50 4.60 -10.29
N GLU A 155 12.64 5.28 -10.38
CA GLU A 155 13.78 4.88 -11.20
C GLU A 155 15.05 4.69 -10.38
N GLY A 156 15.75 3.56 -10.59
CA GLY A 156 17.09 3.36 -10.04
C GLY A 156 17.13 3.16 -8.53
N CYS A 157 16.02 2.72 -7.90
CA CYS A 157 15.89 2.76 -6.45
C CYS A 157 15.95 1.39 -5.75
N PHE A 158 16.22 1.44 -4.44
CA PHE A 158 15.94 0.35 -3.50
C PHE A 158 14.85 0.77 -2.51
N LEU A 159 13.82 -0.06 -2.34
CA LEU A 159 12.75 0.13 -1.37
C LEU A 159 12.77 -0.99 -0.33
N GLY A 160 13.01 -0.63 0.94
CA GLY A 160 13.11 -1.58 2.05
C GLY A 160 11.76 -2.20 2.44
N PRO A 161 11.75 -3.29 3.24
CA PRO A 161 10.52 -3.94 3.67
C PRO A 161 9.54 -2.98 4.36
N PHE A 162 8.25 -3.09 4.04
CA PHE A 162 7.21 -2.20 4.54
C PHE A 162 7.46 -0.70 4.32
N SER A 163 8.39 -0.31 3.44
CA SER A 163 8.51 1.10 3.03
C SER A 163 7.30 1.50 2.18
N THR A 164 6.94 2.77 2.21
CA THR A 164 5.88 3.33 1.39
C THR A 164 6.39 4.59 0.73
N VAL A 165 6.27 4.63 -0.58
CA VAL A 165 6.52 5.83 -1.38
C VAL A 165 5.17 6.24 -1.95
N ASP A 166 4.74 7.45 -1.59
CA ASP A 166 3.39 7.93 -1.85
C ASP A 166 3.47 9.28 -2.56
N LEU A 167 2.83 9.38 -3.73
CA LEU A 167 2.77 10.58 -4.57
C LEU A 167 4.14 11.27 -4.75
N THR A 168 5.21 10.47 -4.95
CA THR A 168 6.59 10.95 -5.00
C THR A 168 7.36 10.35 -6.17
N THR A 169 8.00 11.17 -6.98
CA THR A 169 8.97 10.73 -7.98
C THR A 169 10.32 10.46 -7.32
N LEU A 170 10.85 9.25 -7.48
CA LEU A 170 12.13 8.83 -6.92
C LEU A 170 13.15 8.51 -8.01
N HIS A 171 14.36 9.05 -7.85
CA HIS A 171 15.49 8.77 -8.73
C HIS A 171 16.75 8.41 -7.92
N ASP A 172 17.36 7.25 -8.19
CA ASP A 172 18.62 6.81 -7.56
C ASP A 172 18.62 6.90 -6.03
N CYS A 173 17.53 6.42 -5.40
CA CYS A 173 17.32 6.53 -3.95
C CYS A 173 17.33 5.17 -3.25
N VAL A 174 17.71 5.18 -1.97
CA VAL A 174 17.56 4.05 -1.04
C VAL A 174 16.58 4.44 0.04
N VAL A 175 15.44 3.77 0.11
CA VAL A 175 14.42 3.97 1.14
C VAL A 175 14.50 2.84 2.17
N GLY A 176 14.88 3.17 3.41
CA GLY A 176 15.00 2.20 4.50
C GLY A 176 13.68 1.54 4.88
N GLU A 177 13.76 0.39 5.55
CA GLU A 177 12.58 -0.36 6.00
C GLU A 177 11.63 0.51 6.83
N PHE A 178 10.33 0.29 6.63
CA PHE A 178 9.25 0.98 7.33
C PHE A 178 9.33 2.51 7.25
N SER A 179 9.94 3.06 6.21
CA SER A 179 9.91 4.50 5.96
C SER A 179 8.70 4.86 5.10
N TYR A 180 8.02 5.96 5.41
CA TYR A 180 6.96 6.57 4.62
C TYR A 180 7.45 7.90 4.05
N ILE A 181 7.42 8.05 2.73
CA ILE A 181 7.91 9.25 2.04
C ILE A 181 6.83 9.78 1.09
N GLN A 182 6.43 11.02 1.33
CA GLN A 182 5.58 11.83 0.47
C GLN A 182 6.18 13.23 0.35
N VAL A 183 7.03 13.48 -0.65
CA VAL A 183 7.84 14.72 -0.74
C VAL A 183 7.94 15.33 -2.14
N GLU A 184 6.99 14.99 -3.02
CA GLU A 184 6.92 15.35 -4.46
C GLU A 184 8.05 14.70 -5.28
N GLU A 185 9.30 15.02 -4.99
CA GLU A 185 10.47 14.46 -5.68
C GLU A 185 11.63 14.23 -4.71
N LEU A 186 12.36 13.13 -4.91
CA LEU A 186 13.61 12.85 -4.21
C LEU A 186 14.62 12.17 -5.14
N ALA A 187 15.83 12.73 -5.22
CA ALA A 187 16.90 12.21 -6.05
C ALA A 187 18.22 12.05 -5.27
N HIS A 188 18.94 10.94 -5.52
CA HIS A 188 20.26 10.66 -4.94
C HIS A 188 20.32 10.72 -3.41
N LYS A 189 19.28 10.20 -2.73
CA LYS A 189 19.19 10.20 -1.26
C LYS A 189 19.09 8.80 -0.68
N LYS A 190 19.65 8.67 0.53
CA LYS A 190 19.40 7.54 1.42
C LYS A 190 18.49 8.00 2.55
N VAL A 191 17.27 7.47 2.58
CA VAL A 191 16.31 7.69 3.65
C VAL A 191 16.57 6.64 4.73
N PRO A 192 16.85 7.06 5.98
CA PRO A 192 17.05 6.12 7.08
C PRO A 192 15.79 5.28 7.37
N PRO A 193 15.94 4.06 7.88
CA PRO A 193 14.81 3.25 8.34
C PRO A 193 13.90 3.96 9.33
N GLY A 194 12.59 3.66 9.26
CA GLY A 194 11.58 4.21 10.14
C GLY A 194 11.40 5.73 10.01
N THR A 195 11.70 6.31 8.86
CA THR A 195 11.46 7.74 8.61
C THR A 195 10.04 7.95 8.10
N ILE A 196 9.26 8.82 8.73
CA ILE A 196 7.99 9.33 8.20
C ILE A 196 8.24 10.78 7.79
N ARG A 197 8.13 11.08 6.49
CA ARG A 197 8.28 12.43 5.98
C ARG A 197 7.17 12.80 5.01
N VAL A 198 6.49 13.90 5.30
CA VAL A 198 5.43 14.47 4.46
C VAL A 198 5.75 15.93 4.21
N ARG A 199 6.08 16.28 2.97
CA ARG A 199 6.47 17.63 2.58
C ARG A 199 5.64 18.06 1.38
N TYR A 200 5.17 19.30 1.42
CA TYR A 200 4.55 19.95 0.28
C TYR A 200 5.19 21.32 0.06
N LYS A 201 6.04 21.41 -0.97
CA LYS A 201 6.80 22.60 -1.36
C LYS A 201 7.38 23.34 -0.16
N ASP A 202 7.10 24.64 -0.07
CA ASP A 202 7.44 25.54 1.02
C ASP A 202 6.31 25.66 2.07
N LYS A 203 5.20 24.94 1.91
CA LYS A 203 4.00 25.08 2.73
C LYS A 203 4.11 24.35 4.06
N PHE A 204 4.64 23.13 4.03
CA PHE A 204 4.95 22.37 5.24
C PHE A 204 5.98 21.26 5.01
N ASP A 205 6.64 20.83 6.10
CA ASP A 205 7.49 19.63 6.18
C ASP A 205 7.26 18.98 7.55
N PHE A 206 6.61 17.83 7.57
CA PHE A 206 6.48 16.94 8.71
C PHE A 206 7.57 15.88 8.65
N ASN A 207 8.31 15.68 9.74
CA ASN A 207 9.36 14.68 9.83
C ASN A 207 9.36 13.97 11.19
N TYR A 208 9.39 12.64 11.18
CA TYR A 208 9.56 11.81 12.35
C TYR A 208 10.49 10.64 12.01
N GLN A 209 11.33 10.22 12.96
CA GLN A 209 12.14 9.01 12.81
C GLN A 209 11.98 8.11 14.03
N PHE A 210 11.64 6.84 13.79
CA PHE A 210 11.54 5.84 14.86
C PHE A 210 12.89 5.62 15.55
N PRO A 211 12.92 5.50 16.89
CA PRO A 211 14.09 4.99 17.58
C PRO A 211 14.43 3.57 17.10
N GLU A 212 15.68 3.35 16.69
CA GLU A 212 16.15 2.08 16.09
C GLU A 212 15.78 0.85 16.94
N LYS A 213 15.97 0.94 18.26
CA LYS A 213 15.66 -0.15 19.21
C LYS A 213 14.17 -0.50 19.26
N VAL A 214 13.29 0.46 18.98
CA VAL A 214 11.84 0.22 18.90
C VAL A 214 11.55 -0.43 17.55
N LEU A 215 12.04 0.16 16.46
CA LEU A 215 11.77 -0.31 15.09
C LEU A 215 12.17 -1.79 14.91
N LYS A 216 13.37 -2.17 15.36
CA LYS A 216 13.90 -3.55 15.26
C LYS A 216 13.01 -4.63 15.89
N LYS A 217 12.11 -4.27 16.82
CA LYS A 217 11.15 -5.25 17.37
C LYS A 217 10.06 -5.61 16.37
N TYR A 218 9.66 -4.64 15.56
CA TYR A 218 8.56 -4.75 14.61
C TYR A 218 9.04 -5.21 13.24
N ILE A 219 10.20 -4.70 12.83
CA ILE A 219 10.87 -5.04 11.59
C ILE A 219 12.38 -4.90 11.78
N ASP A 220 13.07 -6.04 11.79
CA ASP A 220 14.53 -6.14 11.75
C ASP A 220 14.92 -6.69 10.38
N PHE A 221 15.75 -5.93 9.68
CA PHE A 221 16.15 -6.26 8.33
C PHE A 221 17.64 -6.05 8.15
N ASP A 222 18.32 -7.14 7.85
CA ASP A 222 19.74 -7.17 7.52
C ASP A 222 19.87 -7.75 6.11
N SER A 223 20.79 -7.18 5.34
CA SER A 223 21.04 -7.48 3.95
C SER A 223 21.24 -8.97 3.64
N GLN A 224 21.64 -9.80 4.61
CA GLN A 224 21.88 -11.24 4.40
C GLN A 224 20.73 -12.15 4.85
N LYS A 225 19.65 -11.59 5.42
CA LYS A 225 18.57 -12.36 6.04
C LYS A 225 17.22 -11.90 5.53
N LEU A 226 16.25 -12.82 5.53
CA LEU A 226 14.84 -12.43 5.38
C LEU A 226 14.45 -11.45 6.51
N PRO A 227 13.55 -10.49 6.23
CA PRO A 227 13.03 -9.61 7.26
C PRO A 227 12.37 -10.42 8.38
N LYS A 228 12.50 -9.94 9.61
CA LYS A 228 11.93 -10.57 10.82
C LYS A 228 11.25 -9.51 11.69
N GLY A 229 10.54 -9.96 12.71
CA GLY A 229 9.88 -9.09 13.68
C GLY A 229 8.37 -9.23 13.63
N ILE A 230 7.70 -8.51 14.52
CA ILE A 230 6.25 -8.64 14.75
C ILE A 230 5.44 -8.51 13.47
N PHE A 231 5.81 -7.61 12.55
CA PHE A 231 5.05 -7.44 11.30
C PHE A 231 5.13 -8.66 10.38
N ILE A 232 6.31 -9.28 10.28
CA ILE A 232 6.53 -10.48 9.47
C ILE A 232 5.81 -11.66 10.09
N ASP A 233 5.97 -11.88 11.39
CA ASP A 233 5.30 -12.97 12.10
C ASP A 233 3.77 -12.81 11.99
N PHE A 234 3.27 -11.58 12.08
CA PHE A 234 1.84 -11.29 11.98
C PHE A 234 1.26 -11.71 10.62
N VAL A 235 1.91 -11.35 9.50
CA VAL A 235 1.41 -11.66 8.16
C VAL A 235 1.63 -13.13 7.78
N GLU A 236 2.80 -13.71 8.13
CA GLU A 236 3.11 -15.10 7.77
C GLU A 236 2.23 -16.10 8.54
N ASN A 237 1.88 -15.82 9.81
CA ASN A 237 0.97 -16.66 10.59
C ASN A 237 -0.47 -16.73 10.03
N ARG A 238 -0.82 -15.89 9.04
CA ARG A 238 -2.15 -15.85 8.39
C ARG A 238 -2.09 -16.24 6.92
N LYS A 239 -0.91 -16.62 6.42
CA LYS A 239 -0.70 -16.91 5.00
C LYS A 239 -1.57 -18.07 4.49
N THR A 240 -1.77 -19.11 5.30
CA THR A 240 -2.56 -20.29 4.93
C THR A 240 -4.03 -19.96 4.71
N ASP A 241 -4.56 -18.94 5.40
CA ASP A 241 -5.94 -18.52 5.22
C ASP A 241 -6.15 -17.88 3.85
N PHE A 242 -5.13 -17.18 3.35
CA PHE A 242 -5.13 -16.65 1.98
C PHE A 242 -5.02 -17.76 0.95
N GLU A 243 -4.21 -18.78 1.18
CA GLU A 243 -4.08 -19.91 0.24
C GLU A 243 -5.46 -20.57 -0.01
N ASN A 244 -6.29 -20.72 1.01
CA ASN A 244 -7.65 -21.28 0.90
C ASN A 244 -8.60 -20.43 0.04
N VAL A 245 -8.52 -19.08 0.07
CA VAL A 245 -9.40 -18.23 -0.75
C VAL A 245 -9.01 -18.23 -2.23
N PHE A 246 -7.76 -18.57 -2.56
CA PHE A 246 -7.30 -18.65 -3.95
C PHE A 246 -7.57 -20.01 -4.61
N GLU A 247 -7.87 -21.06 -3.84
CA GLU A 247 -8.10 -22.42 -4.39
C GLU A 247 -9.51 -22.63 -4.97
N VAL A 248 -10.51 -21.84 -4.57
CA VAL A 248 -11.92 -22.07 -4.93
C VAL A 248 -12.45 -20.91 -5.78
N MET A 249 -12.80 -21.17 -7.05
CA MET A 249 -13.29 -20.12 -7.97
C MET A 249 -14.67 -19.56 -7.61
N ASN A 250 -15.57 -20.40 -7.10
CA ASN A 250 -16.94 -20.02 -6.72
C ASN A 250 -17.17 -20.39 -5.26
N ARG A 251 -16.87 -19.47 -4.35
CA ARG A 251 -17.12 -19.64 -2.91
C ARG A 251 -18.36 -18.84 -2.51
N GLU A 252 -19.28 -19.46 -1.80
CA GLU A 252 -20.37 -18.72 -1.15
C GLU A 252 -19.80 -17.79 -0.07
N ASN A 253 -20.32 -16.56 -0.01
CA ASN A 253 -19.90 -15.60 0.99
C ASN A 253 -20.21 -16.15 2.40
N PRO A 254 -19.23 -16.17 3.32
CA PRO A 254 -19.44 -16.74 4.67
C PRO A 254 -20.33 -15.87 5.55
N VAL A 255 -20.66 -14.67 5.09
CA VAL A 255 -21.45 -13.66 5.80
C VAL A 255 -22.42 -13.00 4.82
N PHE A 256 -23.47 -12.40 5.37
CA PHE A 256 -24.40 -11.59 4.58
C PHE A 256 -23.69 -10.33 4.05
N ILE A 257 -23.85 -10.05 2.75
CA ILE A 257 -23.31 -8.88 2.07
C ILE A 257 -24.48 -8.05 1.54
N PRO A 258 -24.63 -6.79 1.94
CA PRO A 258 -25.63 -5.90 1.36
C PRO A 258 -25.41 -5.67 -0.14
N ASP A 259 -26.48 -5.46 -0.91
CA ASP A 259 -26.43 -5.32 -2.39
C ASP A 259 -25.52 -4.17 -2.88
N ASN A 260 -25.32 -3.14 -2.06
CA ASN A 260 -24.53 -1.96 -2.39
C ASN A 260 -23.10 -1.97 -1.81
N THR A 261 -22.65 -3.14 -1.36
CA THR A 261 -21.33 -3.37 -0.76
C THR A 261 -20.50 -4.25 -1.69
N ALA A 262 -19.20 -3.96 -1.78
CA ALA A 262 -18.24 -4.85 -2.42
C ALA A 262 -17.43 -5.61 -1.36
N LEU A 263 -17.52 -6.93 -1.41
CA LEU A 263 -16.57 -7.83 -0.78
C LEU A 263 -15.83 -8.56 -1.89
N ASP A 264 -14.54 -8.29 -2.01
CA ASP A 264 -13.70 -9.03 -2.95
C ASP A 264 -13.59 -10.50 -2.52
N LYS A 265 -13.74 -11.42 -3.47
CA LYS A 265 -13.70 -12.86 -3.24
C LYS A 265 -12.34 -13.38 -2.75
N TYR A 266 -11.27 -12.61 -2.92
CA TYR A 266 -9.93 -12.90 -2.43
C TYR A 266 -9.61 -12.19 -1.11
N ALA A 267 -10.60 -11.58 -0.46
CA ALA A 267 -10.50 -11.21 0.94
C ALA A 267 -10.75 -12.44 1.82
N VAL A 268 -10.05 -12.51 2.95
CA VAL A 268 -10.33 -13.50 4.00
C VAL A 268 -11.41 -12.94 4.91
N VAL A 269 -12.48 -13.70 5.11
CA VAL A 269 -13.56 -13.36 6.06
C VAL A 269 -13.79 -14.53 7.00
N ARG A 270 -13.68 -14.27 8.31
CA ARG A 270 -13.73 -15.27 9.39
C ARG A 270 -14.53 -14.77 10.59
N GLY A 271 -14.90 -15.72 11.45
CA GLY A 271 -15.55 -15.44 12.72
C GLY A 271 -16.93 -14.77 12.55
N GLN A 272 -17.31 -13.97 13.54
CA GLN A 272 -18.56 -13.22 13.60
C GLN A 272 -18.46 -11.87 12.89
N THR A 273 -17.86 -11.86 11.69
CA THR A 273 -17.68 -10.64 10.90
C THR A 273 -19.03 -10.11 10.39
N ARG A 274 -19.22 -8.78 10.49
CA ARG A 274 -20.41 -8.07 10.03
C ARG A 274 -20.00 -6.95 9.08
N ILE A 275 -20.67 -6.88 7.94
CA ILE A 275 -20.37 -5.91 6.88
C ILE A 275 -21.61 -5.06 6.62
N GLY A 276 -21.48 -3.75 6.84
CA GLY A 276 -22.52 -2.76 6.61
C GLY A 276 -22.72 -2.42 5.12
N ARG A 277 -23.62 -1.46 4.87
CA ARG A 277 -23.92 -0.93 3.53
C ARG A 277 -22.80 -0.03 3.02
N ASN A 278 -22.63 0.06 1.70
CA ASN A 278 -21.61 0.90 1.04
C ASN A 278 -20.18 0.58 1.48
N VAL A 279 -19.94 -0.60 2.05
CA VAL A 279 -18.61 -1.00 2.48
C VAL A 279 -17.82 -1.48 1.26
N LEU A 280 -16.54 -1.15 1.20
CA LEU A 280 -15.60 -1.71 0.23
C LEU A 280 -14.53 -2.50 0.98
N VAL A 281 -14.50 -3.81 0.75
CA VAL A 281 -13.43 -4.71 1.20
C VAL A 281 -12.68 -5.18 -0.04
N ALA A 282 -11.44 -4.72 -0.21
CA ALA A 282 -10.61 -5.07 -1.35
C ALA A 282 -9.98 -6.47 -1.20
N GLN A 283 -9.46 -7.00 -2.32
CA GLN A 283 -8.67 -8.24 -2.33
C GLN A 283 -7.52 -8.21 -1.33
N ARG A 284 -7.13 -9.36 -0.80
CA ARG A 284 -6.09 -9.50 0.23
C ARG A 284 -6.36 -8.77 1.56
N ALA A 285 -7.54 -8.19 1.75
CA ALA A 285 -7.98 -7.79 3.08
C ALA A 285 -8.25 -9.02 3.94
N TYR A 286 -8.00 -8.90 5.24
CA TYR A 286 -8.23 -9.96 6.22
C TYR A 286 -9.18 -9.45 7.30
N LEU A 287 -10.34 -10.09 7.42
CA LEU A 287 -11.38 -9.78 8.40
C LEU A 287 -11.61 -10.99 9.30
N GLU A 288 -11.48 -10.80 10.62
CA GLU A 288 -11.77 -11.83 11.62
C GLU A 288 -12.45 -11.18 12.82
N ASP A 289 -13.69 -11.58 13.09
CA ASP A 289 -14.50 -10.97 14.15
C ASP A 289 -14.54 -9.43 14.03
N ALA A 290 -14.68 -8.95 12.79
CA ALA A 290 -14.68 -7.53 12.44
C ALA A 290 -16.10 -7.00 12.26
N SER A 291 -16.40 -5.82 12.76
CA SER A 291 -17.67 -5.13 12.51
C SER A 291 -17.38 -3.86 11.73
N LEU A 292 -17.79 -3.84 10.47
CA LEU A 292 -17.57 -2.75 9.53
C LEU A 292 -18.87 -1.97 9.34
N GLY A 293 -18.92 -0.76 9.91
CA GLY A 293 -20.03 0.16 9.76
C GLY A 293 -20.20 0.70 8.34
N LYS A 294 -21.29 1.43 8.12
CA LYS A 294 -21.65 1.96 6.80
C LYS A 294 -20.49 2.75 6.19
N GLY A 295 -20.20 2.53 4.91
CA GLY A 295 -19.21 3.32 4.16
C GLY A 295 -17.76 3.06 4.57
N ALA A 296 -17.49 2.08 5.44
CA ALA A 296 -16.12 1.71 5.78
C ALA A 296 -15.37 1.17 4.54
N ASN A 297 -14.08 1.44 4.49
CA ASN A 297 -13.19 1.02 3.42
C ASN A 297 -11.98 0.26 4.00
N VAL A 298 -11.81 -0.98 3.56
CA VAL A 298 -10.67 -1.84 3.92
C VAL A 298 -9.92 -2.17 2.64
N GLN A 299 -8.76 -1.52 2.48
CA GLN A 299 -7.93 -1.68 1.28
C GLN A 299 -7.09 -2.96 1.32
N GLU A 300 -6.32 -3.19 0.28
CA GLU A 300 -5.53 -4.41 0.11
C GLU A 300 -4.46 -4.53 1.18
N ASN A 301 -4.15 -5.78 1.53
CA ASN A 301 -3.20 -6.12 2.57
C ASN A 301 -3.55 -5.56 3.97
N CYS A 302 -4.78 -5.06 4.17
CA CYS A 302 -5.24 -4.58 5.46
C CYS A 302 -5.78 -5.73 6.32
N TYR A 303 -5.72 -5.56 7.64
CA TYR A 303 -6.18 -6.55 8.61
C TYR A 303 -7.09 -5.88 9.63
N ILE A 304 -8.31 -6.38 9.80
CA ILE A 304 -9.25 -5.96 10.84
C ILE A 304 -9.60 -7.19 11.67
N ILE A 305 -9.16 -7.22 12.93
CA ILE A 305 -9.27 -8.39 13.80
C ILE A 305 -9.89 -7.97 15.14
N ASN A 306 -10.95 -8.64 15.57
CA ASN A 306 -11.64 -8.38 16.85
C ASN A 306 -11.95 -6.89 17.06
N SER A 307 -12.37 -6.19 16.01
CA SER A 307 -12.44 -4.74 16.00
C SER A 307 -13.76 -4.24 15.44
N HIS A 308 -14.20 -3.08 15.96
CA HIS A 308 -15.45 -2.43 15.55
C HIS A 308 -15.14 -1.05 14.98
N LEU A 309 -15.57 -0.81 13.74
CA LEU A 309 -15.43 0.43 13.01
C LEU A 309 -16.84 1.01 12.82
N GLU A 310 -17.20 2.10 13.51
CA GLU A 310 -18.58 2.61 13.53
C GLU A 310 -19.12 3.02 12.14
N GLY A 311 -18.30 3.63 11.29
CA GLY A 311 -18.70 4.02 9.94
C GLY A 311 -17.72 4.97 9.25
N TYR A 312 -17.72 4.98 7.91
CA TYR A 312 -16.89 5.86 7.07
C TYR A 312 -15.40 5.84 7.41
N ASN A 313 -14.93 4.74 7.99
CA ASN A 313 -13.55 4.54 8.37
C ASN A 313 -12.73 4.07 7.17
N ILE A 314 -11.55 4.64 6.95
CA ILE A 314 -10.63 4.20 5.91
C ILE A 314 -9.45 3.48 6.57
N THR A 315 -9.21 2.24 6.15
CA THR A 315 -8.00 1.49 6.49
C THR A 315 -7.14 1.39 5.24
N ALA A 316 -6.08 2.21 5.18
CA ALA A 316 -5.21 2.31 4.02
C ALA A 316 -4.25 1.11 3.90
N HIS A 317 -3.74 0.87 2.68
CA HIS A 317 -2.96 -0.31 2.34
C HIS A 317 -1.95 -0.77 3.40
N GLY A 318 -2.02 -2.05 3.74
CA GLY A 318 -1.11 -2.69 4.71
C GLY A 318 -1.39 -2.37 6.18
N ALA A 319 -2.34 -1.49 6.51
CA ALA A 319 -2.68 -1.16 7.88
C ALA A 319 -3.39 -2.31 8.61
N LYS A 320 -3.17 -2.37 9.92
CA LYS A 320 -3.59 -3.50 10.77
C LYS A 320 -4.28 -2.93 12.01
N ILE A 321 -5.51 -3.35 12.26
CA ILE A 321 -6.35 -2.93 13.38
C ILE A 321 -6.76 -4.19 14.15
N ILE A 322 -6.36 -4.28 15.42
CA ILE A 322 -6.53 -5.45 16.27
C ILE A 322 -7.11 -5.03 17.62
N ASN A 323 -8.18 -5.67 18.08
CA ASN A 323 -8.82 -5.42 19.38
C ASN A 323 -9.11 -3.93 19.65
N ALA A 324 -9.62 -3.20 18.65
CA ALA A 324 -9.85 -1.76 18.75
C ALA A 324 -11.31 -1.37 18.44
N ARG A 325 -11.74 -0.24 19.00
CA ARG A 325 -13.00 0.41 18.66
C ARG A 325 -12.70 1.76 18.05
N LEU A 326 -13.12 1.93 16.80
CA LEU A 326 -12.96 3.15 16.03
C LEU A 326 -14.35 3.78 15.89
N GLY A 327 -14.46 5.05 16.27
CA GLY A 327 -15.59 5.92 15.95
C GLY A 327 -15.83 6.10 14.46
N GLU A 328 -16.52 7.17 14.07
CA GLU A 328 -16.80 7.47 12.67
C GLU A 328 -15.68 8.30 12.01
N ASN A 329 -15.51 8.14 10.69
CA ASN A 329 -14.62 8.97 9.87
C ASN A 329 -13.15 8.95 10.31
N ILE A 330 -12.66 7.81 10.82
CA ILE A 330 -11.25 7.65 11.19
C ILE A 330 -10.45 7.18 9.99
N PHE A 331 -9.31 7.84 9.78
CA PHE A 331 -8.33 7.42 8.79
C PHE A 331 -7.17 6.69 9.47
N VAL A 332 -6.91 5.46 9.03
CA VAL A 332 -5.74 4.69 9.43
C VAL A 332 -4.79 4.54 8.25
N GLY A 333 -3.69 5.28 8.29
CA GLY A 333 -2.73 5.39 7.20
C GLY A 333 -1.90 4.13 6.94
N PHE A 334 -1.22 4.11 5.79
CA PHE A 334 -0.44 2.98 5.27
C PHE A 334 0.38 2.25 6.32
N ASN A 335 0.42 0.92 6.25
CA ASN A 335 1.26 0.06 7.09
C ASN A 335 1.15 0.29 8.62
N SER A 336 0.18 1.07 9.10
CA SER A 336 -0.01 1.33 10.52
C SER A 336 -0.32 0.03 11.27
N PHE A 337 0.14 -0.06 12.52
CA PHE A 337 -0.12 -1.20 13.39
C PHE A 337 -0.83 -0.72 14.65
N VAL A 338 -2.16 -0.86 14.66
CA VAL A 338 -3.05 -0.39 15.72
C VAL A 338 -3.55 -1.61 16.50
N ARG A 339 -2.86 -1.93 17.60
CA ARG A 339 -3.09 -3.13 18.40
C ARG A 339 -3.51 -2.79 19.83
N GLY A 340 -4.79 -3.01 20.09
CA GLY A 340 -5.35 -3.17 21.43
C GLY A 340 -5.10 -4.58 22.01
N LYS A 341 -5.58 -4.84 23.22
CA LYS A 341 -5.59 -6.18 23.84
C LYS A 341 -6.98 -6.51 24.37
N VAL A 342 -7.29 -7.80 24.50
CA VAL A 342 -8.61 -8.26 24.97
C VAL A 342 -8.95 -7.70 26.35
N ASP A 343 -7.97 -7.57 27.22
CA ASP A 343 -8.07 -7.04 28.57
C ASP A 343 -7.85 -5.52 28.66
N LYS A 344 -7.49 -4.86 27.55
CA LYS A 344 -7.12 -3.44 27.52
C LYS A 344 -7.76 -2.77 26.31
N PRO A 345 -8.88 -2.05 26.47
CA PRO A 345 -9.57 -1.44 25.34
C PRO A 345 -8.70 -0.35 24.72
N LEU A 346 -8.59 -0.38 23.38
CA LEU A 346 -8.12 0.73 22.57
C LEU A 346 -9.32 1.38 21.88
N ILE A 347 -9.56 2.66 22.18
CA ILE A 347 -10.65 3.44 21.58
C ILE A 347 -10.05 4.63 20.85
N ILE A 348 -10.48 4.84 19.60
CA ILE A 348 -10.11 6.00 18.80
C ILE A 348 -11.39 6.77 18.49
N GLY A 349 -11.46 8.03 18.91
CA GLY A 349 -12.62 8.89 18.73
C GLY A 349 -12.79 9.41 17.30
N ASP A 350 -13.99 9.89 17.01
CA ASP A 350 -14.44 10.31 15.68
C ASP A 350 -13.50 11.30 15.00
N GLY A 351 -13.38 11.20 13.67
CA GLY A 351 -12.63 12.14 12.84
C GLY A 351 -11.13 12.18 13.14
N SER A 352 -10.59 11.16 13.81
CA SER A 352 -9.15 11.08 14.11
C SER A 352 -8.35 10.58 12.91
N ILE A 353 -7.09 10.99 12.86
CA ILE A 353 -6.12 10.64 11.82
C ILE A 353 -4.98 9.88 12.48
N VAL A 354 -4.86 8.59 12.17
CA VAL A 354 -3.67 7.80 12.45
C VAL A 354 -2.76 7.93 11.23
N MET A 355 -1.65 8.66 11.38
CA MET A 355 -0.72 8.92 10.27
C MET A 355 -0.14 7.62 9.72
N PRO A 356 0.33 7.60 8.45
CA PRO A 356 1.03 6.46 7.89
C PRO A 356 2.17 5.97 8.79
N HIS A 357 2.34 4.65 8.85
CA HIS A 357 3.38 3.96 9.60
C HIS A 357 3.34 4.18 11.12
N THR A 358 2.17 4.54 11.67
CA THR A 358 2.02 4.67 13.13
C THR A 358 1.94 3.30 13.79
N ILE A 359 2.61 3.13 14.92
CA ILE A 359 2.57 1.92 15.74
C ILE A 359 1.92 2.26 17.08
N ILE A 360 0.68 1.80 17.27
CA ILE A 360 -0.03 1.84 18.54
C ILE A 360 -0.06 0.41 19.08
N ASP A 361 0.74 0.10 20.10
CA ASP A 361 0.80 -1.24 20.70
C ASP A 361 0.67 -1.14 22.21
N ILE A 362 -0.57 -1.18 22.69
CA ILE A 362 -0.87 -0.71 24.04
C ILE A 362 -0.42 -1.67 25.15
N GLU A 363 0.07 -1.10 26.23
CA GLU A 363 0.41 -1.78 27.49
C GLU A 363 -0.65 -1.53 28.58
N GLU A 364 -1.56 -0.58 28.38
CA GLU A 364 -2.67 -0.21 29.26
C GLU A 364 -3.89 0.23 28.42
N PRO A 365 -5.10 0.29 28.99
CA PRO A 365 -6.25 0.88 28.30
C PRO A 365 -5.96 2.29 27.80
N LEU A 366 -6.33 2.59 26.55
CA LEU A 366 -6.03 3.89 25.95
C LEU A 366 -7.23 4.41 25.14
N VAL A 367 -7.54 5.69 25.34
CA VAL A 367 -8.54 6.42 24.56
C VAL A 367 -7.86 7.57 23.85
N ILE A 368 -7.86 7.54 22.52
CA ILE A 368 -7.48 8.67 21.68
C ILE A 368 -8.74 9.53 21.48
N PRO A 369 -8.75 10.80 21.92
CA PRO A 369 -9.94 11.65 21.81
C PRO A 369 -10.35 11.88 20.35
N ALA A 370 -11.59 12.30 20.13
CA ALA A 370 -12.07 12.71 18.81
C ALA A 370 -11.26 13.89 18.25
N GLY A 371 -11.13 13.94 16.92
CA GLY A 371 -10.40 14.99 16.22
C GLY A 371 -8.93 15.08 16.64
N PHE A 372 -8.27 13.93 16.82
CA PHE A 372 -6.83 13.85 17.08
C PHE A 372 -6.06 13.41 15.84
N ILE A 373 -4.83 13.89 15.70
CA ILE A 373 -3.82 13.30 14.82
C ILE A 373 -2.75 12.62 15.67
N VAL A 374 -2.38 11.40 15.30
CA VAL A 374 -1.37 10.58 16.00
C VAL A 374 -0.34 10.01 15.03
N TRP A 375 0.89 9.85 15.50
CA TRP A 375 2.02 9.32 14.71
C TRP A 375 2.97 8.48 15.58
N GLY A 376 4.05 7.97 14.99
CA GLY A 376 5.17 7.40 15.75
C GLY A 376 4.81 6.15 16.54
N TYR A 377 5.28 6.09 17.80
CA TYR A 377 5.12 4.92 18.67
C TYR A 377 4.33 5.25 19.95
N ILE A 378 3.20 4.57 20.16
CA ILE A 378 2.29 4.80 21.29
C ILE A 378 1.96 3.49 21.98
N LYS A 379 2.22 3.38 23.28
CA LYS A 379 1.87 2.21 24.09
C LYS A 379 1.08 2.54 25.37
N ASN A 380 0.98 3.81 25.74
CA ASN A 380 0.27 4.30 26.94
C ASN A 380 -0.10 5.78 26.77
N ALA A 381 -0.74 6.37 27.78
CA ALA A 381 -1.18 7.76 27.76
C ALA A 381 -0.02 8.78 27.70
N GLU A 382 1.16 8.48 28.27
CA GLU A 382 2.32 9.38 28.20
C GLU A 382 2.91 9.42 26.79
N ASP A 383 3.00 8.28 26.12
CA ASP A 383 3.44 8.23 24.73
C ASP A 383 2.45 8.97 23.80
N LEU A 384 1.14 8.90 24.08
CA LEU A 384 0.13 9.66 23.33
C LEU A 384 0.36 11.18 23.44
N LYS A 385 0.75 11.70 24.62
CA LYS A 385 1.06 13.14 24.79
C LYS A 385 2.26 13.58 23.94
N LEU A 386 3.17 12.67 23.64
CA LEU A 386 4.39 12.96 22.86
C LEU A 386 4.25 12.67 21.37
N ASN A 387 3.21 11.93 20.96
CA ASN A 387 3.01 11.50 19.59
C ASN A 387 1.56 11.70 19.10
N GLY A 388 0.87 12.66 19.69
CA GLY A 388 -0.49 13.00 19.32
C GLY A 388 -0.91 14.38 19.82
N ILE A 389 -1.77 15.04 19.04
CA ILE A 389 -2.34 16.33 19.40
C ILE A 389 -3.69 16.50 18.68
N SER A 390 -4.59 17.32 19.22
CA SER A 390 -5.84 17.66 18.53
C SER A 390 -5.58 18.34 17.19
N LEU A 391 -6.42 18.03 16.19
CA LEU A 391 -6.40 18.65 14.86
C LEU A 391 -6.52 20.16 14.96
N GLU A 392 -7.40 20.66 15.84
CA GLU A 392 -7.56 22.10 16.09
C GLU A 392 -6.27 22.76 16.55
N SER A 393 -5.53 22.11 17.46
CA SER A 393 -4.27 22.66 17.95
C SER A 393 -3.16 22.56 16.91
N PHE A 394 -3.12 21.48 16.11
CA PHE A 394 -2.17 21.35 15.02
C PHE A 394 -2.38 22.42 13.95
N SER A 395 -3.63 22.71 13.55
CA SER A 395 -3.95 23.75 12.56
C SER A 395 -3.48 25.16 12.95
N LYS A 396 -3.30 25.42 14.25
CA LYS A 396 -2.82 26.71 14.77
C LYS A 396 -1.30 26.89 14.63
N ILE A 397 -0.54 25.84 14.32
CA ILE A 397 0.91 25.92 14.08
C ILE A 397 1.17 26.66 12.75
N LYS A 398 2.03 27.68 12.78
CA LYS A 398 2.39 28.50 11.59
C LYS A 398 3.88 28.52 11.25
N THR A 399 4.72 27.93 12.10
CA THR A 399 6.18 27.93 11.98
C THR A 399 6.73 26.60 12.50
N ASP A 400 8.01 26.55 12.83
CA ASP A 400 8.67 25.42 13.46
C ASP A 400 7.96 24.99 14.76
N PHE A 401 7.69 23.70 14.86
CA PHE A 401 7.07 23.04 16.01
C PHE A 401 7.74 21.68 16.24
N LYS A 402 7.86 21.30 17.51
CA LYS A 402 8.45 20.03 17.91
C LYS A 402 7.63 19.40 19.02
N LEU A 403 7.31 18.12 18.87
CA LEU A 403 6.65 17.33 19.90
C LEU A 403 7.25 15.93 19.93
N GLY A 404 7.87 15.57 21.05
CA GLY A 404 8.63 14.33 21.17
C GLY A 404 9.73 14.23 20.11
N GLY A 405 9.68 13.14 19.32
CA GLY A 405 10.60 12.89 18.20
C GLY A 405 10.16 13.49 16.86
N MET A 406 9.02 14.18 16.80
CA MET A 406 8.49 14.78 15.58
C MET A 406 8.90 16.24 15.47
N GLU A 407 9.30 16.63 14.25
CA GLU A 407 9.58 18.00 13.86
C GLU A 407 8.63 18.39 12.73
N PHE A 408 8.00 19.56 12.85
CA PHE A 408 7.12 20.13 11.85
C PHE A 408 7.57 21.55 11.53
N LYS A 409 7.54 21.92 10.25
CA LYS A 409 7.78 23.28 9.78
C LYS A 409 6.66 23.69 8.84
N GLY A 410 6.24 24.95 8.91
CA GLY A 410 5.25 25.54 8.00
C GLY A 410 3.85 25.64 8.61
N ASN A 411 2.82 25.52 7.77
CA ASN A 411 1.44 25.80 8.14
C ASN A 411 0.65 24.53 8.43
N GLY A 412 0.33 24.30 9.71
CA GLY A 412 -0.42 23.13 10.17
C GLY A 412 -1.84 23.06 9.62
N ASP A 413 -2.46 24.20 9.29
CA ASP A 413 -3.82 24.21 8.73
C ASP A 413 -3.86 23.61 7.32
N ILE A 414 -2.88 23.97 6.48
CA ILE A 414 -2.73 23.39 5.13
C ILE A 414 -2.48 21.88 5.24
N PHE A 415 -1.63 21.47 6.18
CA PHE A 415 -1.32 20.06 6.42
C PHE A 415 -2.57 19.25 6.82
N ILE A 416 -3.35 19.73 7.80
CA ILE A 416 -4.57 19.04 8.25
C ILE A 416 -5.64 19.03 7.15
N ASN A 417 -5.82 20.14 6.42
CA ASN A 417 -6.80 20.20 5.34
C ASN A 417 -6.44 19.25 4.19
N ALA A 418 -5.16 19.08 3.86
CA ALA A 418 -4.72 18.11 2.87
C ALA A 418 -5.13 16.66 3.23
N PHE A 419 -5.03 16.28 4.52
CA PHE A 419 -5.55 14.98 4.96
C PHE A 419 -7.06 14.88 4.85
N LYS A 420 -7.80 15.92 5.27
CA LYS A 420 -9.27 15.93 5.19
C LYS A 420 -9.76 15.79 3.76
N GLU A 421 -9.17 16.55 2.83
CA GLU A 421 -9.47 16.46 1.40
C GLU A 421 -9.17 15.07 0.83
N ARG A 422 -8.05 14.46 1.23
CA ARG A 422 -7.72 13.08 0.84
C ARG A 422 -8.73 12.07 1.37
N ILE A 423 -9.13 12.19 2.63
CA ILE A 423 -10.12 11.29 3.27
C ILE A 423 -11.46 11.39 2.55
N ASP A 424 -11.93 12.62 2.32
CA ASP A 424 -13.18 12.90 1.62
C ASP A 424 -13.16 12.32 0.20
N HIS A 425 -12.09 12.57 -0.54
CA HIS A 425 -11.88 12.03 -1.88
C HIS A 425 -11.95 10.49 -1.91
N ILE A 426 -11.28 9.81 -0.97
CA ILE A 426 -11.29 8.35 -0.88
C ILE A 426 -12.70 7.82 -0.59
N LEU A 427 -13.45 8.43 0.35
CA LEU A 427 -14.81 8.01 0.67
C LEU A 427 -15.76 8.18 -0.54
N HIS A 428 -15.63 9.29 -1.26
CA HIS A 428 -16.39 9.54 -2.49
C HIS A 428 -16.03 8.55 -3.60
N ALA A 429 -14.74 8.38 -3.91
CA ALA A 429 -14.28 7.45 -4.95
C ALA A 429 -14.72 6.01 -4.67
N ASN A 430 -14.75 5.62 -3.39
CA ASN A 430 -15.19 4.29 -2.97
C ASN A 430 -16.71 4.11 -2.95
N GLY A 431 -17.49 5.17 -3.08
CA GLY A 431 -18.95 5.08 -3.02
C GLY A 431 -19.48 4.89 -1.60
N ALA A 432 -18.76 5.38 -0.59
CA ALA A 432 -19.18 5.28 0.81
C ALA A 432 -20.53 6.00 1.06
N PHE A 433 -20.80 7.05 0.28
CA PHE A 433 -22.02 7.85 0.33
C PHE A 433 -23.08 7.44 -0.70
N PHE A 434 -22.91 6.28 -1.36
CA PHE A 434 -23.84 5.83 -2.39
C PHE A 434 -25.30 5.80 -1.91
N ASP A 435 -26.18 6.40 -2.71
CA ASP A 435 -27.62 6.37 -2.57
C ASP A 435 -28.24 5.62 -3.75
N ILE A 436 -29.10 4.64 -3.47
CA ILE A 436 -29.77 3.84 -4.49
C ILE A 436 -30.72 4.68 -5.35
N ALA A 437 -31.17 5.84 -4.84
CA ALA A 437 -31.99 6.77 -5.59
C ALA A 437 -31.18 7.61 -6.62
N ASP A 438 -29.85 7.63 -6.51
CA ASP A 438 -28.95 8.38 -7.38
C ASP A 438 -27.70 7.55 -7.72
N GLU A 439 -27.78 6.80 -8.83
CA GLU A 439 -26.69 5.96 -9.32
C GLU A 439 -25.38 6.74 -9.58
N SER A 440 -25.43 8.05 -9.78
CA SER A 440 -24.24 8.88 -10.01
C SER A 440 -23.32 8.97 -8.79
N THR A 441 -23.85 8.67 -7.60
CA THR A 441 -23.10 8.61 -6.34
C THR A 441 -22.29 7.31 -6.19
N GLY A 442 -22.35 6.41 -7.18
CA GLY A 442 -21.69 5.11 -7.17
C GLY A 442 -20.18 5.19 -7.39
N GLY A 443 -19.43 4.49 -6.53
CA GLY A 443 -17.98 4.38 -6.57
C GLY A 443 -17.48 2.94 -6.69
N HIS A 444 -16.26 2.69 -6.24
CA HIS A 444 -15.63 1.36 -6.31
C HIS A 444 -16.43 0.27 -5.59
N ALA A 445 -17.11 0.57 -4.48
CA ALA A 445 -17.95 -0.40 -3.78
C ALA A 445 -19.11 -0.94 -4.64
N GLN A 446 -19.59 -0.15 -5.61
CA GLN A 446 -20.67 -0.56 -6.52
C GLN A 446 -20.11 -1.13 -7.83
N LYS A 447 -18.94 -0.67 -8.29
CA LYS A 447 -18.32 -1.11 -9.56
C LYS A 447 -17.50 -2.39 -9.42
N ASN A 448 -16.88 -2.66 -8.28
CA ASN A 448 -15.92 -3.76 -8.13
C ASN A 448 -16.57 -5.12 -7.79
N GLN A 449 -17.90 -5.22 -7.82
CA GLN A 449 -18.61 -6.47 -7.49
C GLN A 449 -18.36 -7.59 -8.53
N ASN A 450 -17.93 -7.25 -9.75
CA ASN A 450 -17.88 -8.17 -10.90
C ASN A 450 -16.47 -8.39 -11.47
N ILE A 451 -15.47 -8.65 -10.63
CA ILE A 451 -14.08 -8.94 -11.07
C ILE A 451 -13.82 -10.47 -11.11
N SER A 452 -13.26 -10.95 -12.22
CA SER A 452 -12.79 -12.33 -12.38
C SER A 452 -11.29 -12.38 -12.64
N PHE A 453 -10.57 -13.33 -12.05
CA PHE A 453 -9.12 -13.46 -12.27
C PHE A 453 -8.80 -14.73 -13.02
N ASN A 454 -8.10 -14.58 -14.14
CA ASN A 454 -7.63 -15.64 -14.98
C ASN A 454 -6.18 -16.00 -14.63
N THR A 455 -5.84 -17.27 -14.78
CA THR A 455 -4.50 -17.79 -14.44
C THR A 455 -3.55 -17.72 -15.64
N ILE A 456 -2.28 -17.40 -15.37
CA ILE A 456 -1.16 -17.49 -16.31
C ILE A 456 -0.09 -18.39 -15.70
N GLN A 457 0.55 -19.22 -16.53
CA GLN A 457 1.55 -20.19 -16.07
C GLN A 457 2.95 -19.88 -16.64
N PRO A 458 4.03 -20.13 -15.86
CA PRO A 458 5.39 -20.06 -16.36
C PRO A 458 5.75 -21.29 -17.20
N TYR A 459 6.86 -21.25 -17.92
CA TYR A 459 7.49 -22.45 -18.47
C TYR A 459 7.80 -23.45 -17.33
N PRO A 460 7.41 -24.74 -17.44
CA PRO A 460 7.51 -25.70 -16.34
C PRO A 460 8.90 -26.33 -16.18
N GLY A 461 9.76 -26.26 -17.21
CA GLY A 461 11.05 -26.95 -17.25
C GLY A 461 12.02 -26.36 -18.29
N GLY A 462 13.24 -26.93 -18.34
CA GLY A 462 14.32 -26.47 -19.22
C GLY A 462 14.91 -25.11 -18.82
N ASP A 463 15.65 -24.50 -19.74
CA ASP A 463 16.37 -23.23 -19.50
C ASP A 463 15.45 -22.05 -19.20
N LEU A 464 14.19 -22.13 -19.63
CA LEU A 464 13.16 -21.12 -19.43
C LEU A 464 12.35 -21.32 -18.14
N LYS A 465 12.60 -22.37 -17.35
CA LYS A 465 11.81 -22.68 -16.15
C LYS A 465 11.60 -21.45 -15.25
N GLY A 466 10.34 -21.12 -14.95
CA GLY A 466 9.96 -19.96 -14.13
C GLY A 466 9.85 -18.62 -14.87
N ILE A 467 10.28 -18.54 -16.13
CA ILE A 467 10.00 -17.41 -17.03
C ILE A 467 8.59 -17.57 -17.59
N TYR A 468 7.89 -16.46 -17.80
CA TYR A 468 6.62 -16.41 -18.51
C TYR A 468 6.90 -16.11 -19.99
N PRO A 469 6.20 -16.76 -20.93
CA PRO A 469 6.35 -16.44 -22.35
C PRO A 469 5.98 -14.98 -22.61
N THR A 470 6.38 -14.46 -23.77
CA THR A 470 5.88 -13.14 -24.18
C THR A 470 4.38 -13.25 -24.43
N ILE A 471 3.60 -12.47 -23.68
CA ILE A 471 2.14 -12.51 -23.68
C ILE A 471 1.64 -11.09 -23.91
N GLU A 472 0.64 -10.95 -24.76
CA GLU A 472 -0.13 -9.73 -24.95
C GLU A 472 -1.61 -10.06 -24.83
N ILE A 473 -2.32 -9.37 -23.93
CA ILE A 473 -3.74 -9.55 -23.64
C ILE A 473 -4.42 -8.20 -23.83
N LYS A 474 -5.42 -8.15 -24.70
CA LYS A 474 -6.19 -6.97 -25.07
C LYS A 474 -7.69 -7.34 -25.18
N PRO A 475 -8.60 -6.35 -25.21
CA PRO A 475 -10.03 -6.60 -25.31
C PRO A 475 -10.43 -7.36 -26.58
#